data_AF-F7UXL6-F1
#
_entry.id   AF-F7UXL6-F1
#
_cell.length_a   1.000
_cell.length_b   1.000
_cell.length_c   1.000
_cell.angle_alpha   90.00
_cell.angle_beta   90.00
_cell.angle_gamma   90.00
#
_symmetry.space_group_name_H-M   'P 1'
#
loop_
_entity.id
_entity.type
_entity.pdbx_description
1 polymer ?
#
loop_
_entity_poly.entity_id
_entity_poly.type
_entity_poly.pdbx_seq_one_letter_code
_entity_poly.pdbx_strand_id
1 'polypeptide(L)'
;MALDLSQLRSVNTQGRRSWHGAAFIVESLALLAFLVTALAVVIQLMGVAHERGVEASHLSNAIILASNDAEAFAADPTSGSSEAQFTEDSGTLVSLEEAAAEAEAGADAGADGAGAAGSKAGAAGSADAGVTVYRVERTVSDHAETAGTLYEAHIQVSSDGEILYELDAARYVSEGVAR
;
A
#
# COMPACT_ATOMS: atom_id res chain seq x y z
N MET A 1 -9.08 88.05 -40.19
CA MET A 1 -9.01 86.57 -40.21
C MET A 1 -9.04 86.12 -38.76
N ALA A 2 -10.25 85.95 -38.20
CA ALA A 2 -10.46 85.62 -36.79
C ALA A 2 -10.46 84.10 -36.67
N LEU A 3 -9.53 83.56 -35.88
CA LEU A 3 -9.51 82.16 -35.50
C LEU A 3 -10.60 81.96 -34.46
N ASP A 4 -11.69 81.32 -34.86
CA ASP A 4 -12.79 80.96 -33.97
C ASP A 4 -12.32 79.84 -33.03
N LEU A 5 -12.26 80.17 -31.74
CA LEU A 5 -11.81 79.30 -30.66
C LEU A 5 -12.95 78.35 -30.24
N SER A 6 -13.58 77.69 -31.21
CA SER A 6 -14.57 76.62 -31.00
C SER A 6 -13.96 75.36 -30.35
N GLN A 7 -12.68 75.41 -29.99
CA GLN A 7 -11.88 74.39 -29.31
C GLN A 7 -11.91 74.48 -27.78
N LEU A 8 -13.00 75.01 -27.21
CA LEU A 8 -13.29 74.86 -25.78
C LEU A 8 -14.51 73.98 -25.53
N ARG A 9 -14.83 73.08 -26.47
CA ARG A 9 -15.63 71.91 -26.15
C ARG A 9 -14.80 71.00 -25.26
N SER A 10 -15.05 71.14 -23.96
CA SER A 10 -14.69 70.20 -22.90
C SER A 10 -14.74 68.76 -23.39
N VAL A 11 -13.58 68.21 -23.71
CA VAL A 11 -13.35 66.78 -23.64
C VAL A 11 -12.51 66.58 -22.40
N ASN A 12 -13.15 66.82 -21.26
CA ASN A 12 -12.71 66.28 -19.99
C ASN A 12 -12.97 64.76 -20.05
N THR A 13 -12.18 64.04 -20.85
CA THR A 13 -12.19 62.57 -20.85
C THR A 13 -11.51 62.11 -19.58
N GLN A 14 -12.33 62.02 -18.54
CA GLN A 14 -12.30 60.97 -17.52
C GLN A 14 -10.90 60.47 -17.14
N GLY A 15 -10.30 61.16 -16.18
CA GLY A 15 -9.37 60.56 -15.22
C GLY A 15 -10.08 59.49 -14.36
N ARG A 16 -10.46 58.34 -14.95
CA ARG A 16 -11.13 57.23 -14.27
C ARG A 16 -10.64 55.85 -14.76
N ARG A 17 -9.33 55.58 -14.71
CA ARG A 17 -8.78 54.25 -15.03
C ARG A 17 -7.75 53.68 -14.06
N SER A 18 -7.61 54.23 -12.85
CA SER A 18 -6.68 53.67 -11.86
C SER A 18 -7.31 52.73 -10.82
N TRP A 19 -8.65 52.55 -10.80
CA TRP A 19 -9.30 51.76 -9.74
C TRP A 19 -9.23 50.23 -9.94
N HIS A 20 -9.03 49.74 -11.17
CA HIS A 20 -9.16 48.30 -11.47
C HIS A 20 -7.85 47.51 -11.37
N GLY A 21 -6.68 48.17 -11.40
CA GLY A 21 -5.38 47.48 -11.35
C GLY A 21 -5.07 46.88 -9.99
N ALA A 22 -5.33 47.63 -8.91
CA ALA A 22 -5.08 47.14 -7.55
C ALA A 22 -6.07 46.04 -7.14
N ALA A 23 -7.34 46.16 -7.52
CA ALA A 23 -8.37 45.18 -7.19
C ALA A 23 -8.09 43.79 -7.81
N PHE A 24 -7.59 43.74 -9.05
CA PHE A 24 -7.19 42.49 -9.69
C PHE A 24 -5.99 41.81 -9.02
N ILE A 25 -5.01 42.59 -8.55
CA ILE A 25 -3.84 42.07 -7.81
C ILE A 25 -4.30 41.49 -6.48
N VAL A 26 -5.18 42.17 -5.75
CA VAL A 26 -5.69 41.67 -4.47
C VAL A 26 -6.52 40.41 -4.65
N GLU A 27 -7.40 40.36 -5.67
CA GLU A 27 -8.19 39.17 -5.97
C GLU A 27 -7.31 37.98 -6.36
N SER A 28 -6.33 38.19 -7.24
CA SER A 28 -5.39 37.12 -7.64
C SER A 28 -4.50 36.66 -6.49
N LEU A 29 -4.11 37.56 -5.58
CA LEU A 29 -3.43 37.17 -4.34
C LEU A 29 -4.34 36.37 -3.40
N ALA A 30 -5.62 36.74 -3.28
CA ALA A 30 -6.59 35.99 -2.49
C ALA A 30 -6.83 34.60 -3.09
N LEU A 31 -6.98 34.50 -4.42
CA LEU A 31 -7.10 33.23 -5.13
C LEU A 31 -5.81 32.40 -5.04
N LEU A 32 -4.64 33.02 -5.12
CA LEU A 32 -3.36 32.31 -4.96
C LEU A 32 -3.22 31.75 -3.54
N ALA A 33 -3.52 32.54 -2.51
CA ALA A 33 -3.49 32.08 -1.12
C ALA A 33 -4.50 30.94 -0.89
N PHE A 34 -5.71 31.09 -1.44
CA PHE A 34 -6.72 30.04 -1.41
C PHE A 34 -6.25 28.78 -2.15
N LEU A 35 -5.66 28.92 -3.35
CA LEU A 35 -5.15 27.82 -4.17
C LEU A 35 -4.06 27.04 -3.45
N VAL A 36 -3.07 27.74 -2.87
CA VAL A 36 -1.98 27.10 -2.11
C VAL A 36 -2.55 26.36 -0.91
N THR A 37 -3.53 26.94 -0.21
CA THR A 37 -4.20 26.30 0.92
C THR A 37 -4.98 25.05 0.50
N ALA A 38 -5.77 25.14 -0.57
CA ALA A 38 -6.54 24.01 -1.10
C ALA A 38 -5.61 22.88 -1.60
N LEU A 39 -4.54 23.23 -2.30
CA LEU A 39 -3.54 22.27 -2.76
C LEU A 39 -2.85 21.58 -1.58
N ALA A 40 -2.52 22.31 -0.53
CA ALA A 40 -1.92 21.73 0.68
C ALA A 40 -2.84 20.68 1.32
N VAL A 41 -4.14 20.95 1.38
CA VAL A 41 -5.13 19.97 1.89
C VAL A 41 -5.20 18.74 0.99
N VAL A 42 -5.21 18.90 -0.33
CA VAL A 42 -5.23 17.75 -1.26
C VAL A 42 -3.99 16.87 -1.10
N ILE A 43 -2.80 17.47 -0.99
CA ILE A 43 -1.56 16.72 -0.77
C ILE A 43 -1.63 15.92 0.54
N GLN A 44 -2.12 16.54 1.62
CA GLN A 44 -2.29 15.86 2.91
C GLN A 44 -3.26 14.68 2.82
N LEU A 45 -4.40 14.85 2.12
CA LEU A 45 -5.36 13.77 1.92
C LEU A 45 -4.78 12.60 1.12
N MET A 46 -3.99 12.90 0.08
CA MET A 46 -3.33 11.85 -0.72
C MET A 46 -2.25 11.12 0.06
N GLY A 47 -1.48 11.82 0.91
CA GLY A 47 -0.49 11.21 1.79
C GLY A 47 -1.11 10.18 2.73
N VAL A 48 -2.17 10.58 3.44
CA VAL A 48 -2.90 9.68 4.36
C VAL A 48 -3.55 8.51 3.58
N ALA A 49 -4.15 8.78 2.42
CA ALA A 49 -4.77 7.72 1.62
C ALA A 49 -3.74 6.69 1.11
N HIS A 50 -2.51 7.13 0.79
CA HIS A 50 -1.46 6.23 0.35
C HIS A 50 -0.97 5.32 1.48
N GLU A 51 -0.69 5.89 2.66
CA GLU A 51 -0.29 5.12 3.85
C GLU A 51 -1.35 4.08 4.21
N ARG A 52 -2.63 4.47 4.24
CA ARG A 52 -3.75 3.54 4.45
C ARG A 52 -3.84 2.44 3.37
N GLY A 53 -3.46 2.77 2.14
CA GLY A 53 -3.41 1.80 1.04
C GLY A 53 -2.31 0.76 1.25
N VAL A 54 -1.13 1.19 1.67
CA VAL A 54 0.01 0.31 1.97
C VAL A 54 -0.31 -0.58 3.17
N GLU A 55 -0.80 -0.01 4.28
CA GLU A 55 -1.26 -0.76 5.46
C GLU A 55 -2.29 -1.84 5.09
N ALA A 56 -3.27 -1.49 4.25
CA ALA A 56 -4.30 -2.43 3.81
C ALA A 56 -3.71 -3.58 2.95
N SER A 57 -2.70 -3.30 2.13
CA SER A 57 -2.00 -4.31 1.35
C SER A 57 -1.24 -5.30 2.25
N HIS A 58 -0.46 -4.78 3.21
CA HIS A 58 0.26 -5.60 4.18
C HIS A 58 -0.69 -6.48 5.00
N LEU A 59 -1.79 -5.92 5.48
CA LEU A 59 -2.80 -6.68 6.22
C LEU A 59 -3.44 -7.76 5.35
N SER A 60 -3.78 -7.44 4.09
CA SER A 60 -4.34 -8.43 3.15
C SER A 60 -3.37 -9.59 2.92
N ASN A 61 -2.09 -9.30 2.70
CA ASN A 61 -1.06 -10.33 2.52
C ASN A 61 -0.90 -11.18 3.78
N ALA A 62 -0.86 -10.55 4.95
CA ALA A 62 -0.77 -11.24 6.23
C ALA A 62 -1.94 -12.22 6.45
N ILE A 63 -3.16 -11.79 6.12
CA ILE A 63 -4.35 -12.65 6.20
C ILE A 63 -4.23 -13.86 5.26
N ILE A 64 -3.80 -13.66 4.01
CA ILE A 64 -3.62 -14.76 3.06
C ILE A 64 -2.60 -15.76 3.58
N LEU A 65 -1.46 -15.31 4.10
CA LEU A 65 -0.43 -16.17 4.66
C LEU A 65 -0.93 -16.96 5.87
N ALA A 66 -1.60 -16.28 6.82
CA ALA A 66 -2.16 -16.93 8.00
C ALA A 66 -3.23 -17.96 7.62
N SER A 67 -4.09 -17.64 6.64
CA SER A 67 -5.13 -18.56 6.17
C SER A 67 -4.54 -19.78 5.47
N ASN A 68 -3.55 -19.58 4.61
CA ASN A 68 -2.86 -20.69 3.93
C ASN A 68 -2.17 -21.60 4.95
N ASP A 69 -1.53 -21.03 5.98
CA ASP A 69 -0.91 -21.81 7.04
C ASP A 69 -1.95 -22.54 7.91
N ALA A 70 -3.09 -21.91 8.19
CA ALA A 70 -4.21 -22.53 8.90
C ALA A 70 -4.81 -23.70 8.09
N GLU A 71 -4.88 -23.58 6.76
CA GLU A 71 -5.29 -24.66 5.87
C GLU A 71 -4.28 -25.82 5.88
N ALA A 72 -2.98 -25.52 5.88
CA ALA A 72 -1.93 -26.52 6.00
C ALA A 72 -2.00 -27.27 7.35
N PHE A 73 -2.19 -26.55 8.45
CA PHE A 73 -2.44 -27.13 9.77
C PHE A 73 -3.72 -27.97 9.79
N ALA A 74 -4.79 -27.49 9.17
CA ALA A 74 -6.03 -28.25 9.08
C ALA A 74 -5.85 -29.54 8.27
N ALA A 75 -4.99 -29.57 7.25
CA ALA A 75 -4.70 -30.78 6.48
C ALA A 75 -3.89 -31.80 7.31
N ASP A 76 -2.87 -31.35 8.03
CA ASP A 76 -2.03 -32.18 8.90
C ASP A 76 -1.72 -31.48 10.24
N PRO A 77 -2.55 -31.67 11.27
CA PRO A 77 -2.36 -31.03 12.58
C PRO A 77 -1.21 -31.66 13.38
N THR A 78 -0.67 -32.79 12.92
CA THR A 78 0.41 -33.51 13.60
C THR A 78 1.81 -33.04 13.17
N SER A 79 1.87 -32.21 12.12
CA SER A 79 3.10 -31.57 11.62
C SER A 79 3.78 -30.65 12.64
N GLY A 80 3.02 -30.15 13.64
CA GLY A 80 3.53 -29.34 14.74
C GLY A 80 3.79 -27.88 14.37
N SER A 81 4.59 -27.22 15.21
CA SER A 81 4.98 -25.82 15.05
C SER A 81 5.87 -25.61 13.84
N SER A 82 5.70 -24.49 13.15
CA SER A 82 6.46 -24.15 11.94
C SER A 82 6.76 -22.67 11.87
N GLU A 83 7.82 -22.33 11.13
CA GLU A 83 8.18 -20.96 10.81
C GLU A 83 8.53 -20.87 9.33
N ALA A 84 7.99 -19.87 8.63
CA ALA A 84 8.25 -19.64 7.21
C ALA A 84 8.36 -18.14 6.93
N GLN A 85 9.08 -17.78 5.87
CA GLN A 85 9.23 -16.38 5.45
C GLN A 85 8.87 -16.21 3.99
N PHE A 86 8.15 -15.12 3.71
CA PHE A 86 7.63 -14.80 2.39
C PHE A 86 7.98 -13.37 2.02
N THR A 87 8.18 -13.13 0.73
CA THR A 87 8.29 -11.80 0.15
C THR A 87 7.21 -11.62 -0.90
N GLU A 88 6.83 -10.38 -1.16
CA GLU A 88 6.01 -10.06 -2.33
C GLU A 88 6.92 -9.84 -3.54
N ASP A 89 6.76 -10.64 -4.59
CA ASP A 89 7.28 -10.38 -5.92
C ASP A 89 6.14 -10.08 -6.87
N SER A 90 6.10 -8.86 -7.41
CA SER A 90 5.17 -8.46 -8.47
C SER A 90 3.68 -8.74 -8.16
N GLY A 91 3.27 -8.63 -6.89
CA GLY A 91 1.91 -8.91 -6.43
C GLY A 91 1.63 -10.36 -6.06
N THR A 92 2.66 -11.21 -6.02
CA THR A 92 2.57 -12.62 -5.63
C THR A 92 3.45 -12.85 -4.40
N LEU A 93 2.92 -13.59 -3.42
CA LEU A 93 3.70 -13.99 -2.25
C LEU A 93 4.52 -15.23 -2.58
N VAL A 94 5.83 -15.10 -2.50
CA VAL A 94 6.80 -16.15 -2.79
C VAL A 94 7.60 -16.44 -1.53
N SER A 95 7.85 -17.73 -1.28
CA SER A 95 8.71 -18.16 -0.17
C SER A 95 10.12 -17.61 -0.37
N LEU A 96 10.74 -17.03 0.66
CA LEU A 96 12.10 -16.49 0.54
C LEU A 96 13.13 -17.57 0.15
N GLU A 97 12.91 -18.81 0.59
CA GLU A 97 13.75 -19.95 0.19
C GLU A 97 13.67 -20.23 -1.32
N GLU A 98 12.47 -20.14 -1.89
CA GLU A 98 12.21 -20.38 -3.31
C GLU A 98 12.73 -19.21 -4.17
N ALA A 99 12.48 -17.98 -3.75
CA ALA A 99 12.99 -16.78 -4.42
C ALA A 99 14.53 -16.73 -4.46
N ALA A 100 15.20 -17.17 -3.40
CA ALA A 100 16.67 -17.27 -3.36
C ALA A 100 17.20 -18.37 -4.30
N ALA A 101 16.48 -19.49 -4.44
CA ALA A 101 16.85 -20.58 -5.35
C ALA A 101 16.69 -20.19 -6.83
N GLU A 102 15.65 -19.41 -7.17
CA GLU A 102 15.44 -18.90 -8.53
C GLU A 102 16.48 -17.85 -8.95
N ALA A 103 16.93 -17.00 -8.02
CA ALA A 103 17.98 -16.02 -8.28
C ALA A 103 19.33 -16.67 -8.62
N GLU A 104 19.67 -17.79 -7.97
CA GLU A 104 20.89 -18.56 -8.24
C GLU A 104 20.79 -19.36 -9.56
N ALA A 105 19.61 -19.88 -9.90
CA ALA A 105 19.38 -20.58 -11.17
C ALA A 105 19.36 -19.64 -12.40
N GLY A 106 18.93 -18.38 -12.22
CA GLY A 106 18.86 -17.38 -13.28
C GLY A 106 20.21 -16.80 -13.72
N ALA A 107 21.29 -17.02 -12.96
CA ALA A 107 22.63 -16.48 -13.27
C ALA A 107 23.34 -17.18 -14.46
N ASP A 108 22.80 -18.30 -14.94
CA ASP A 108 23.28 -19.06 -16.12
C ASP A 108 22.52 -18.71 -17.43
N ALA A 109 21.34 -18.07 -17.34
CA ALA A 109 20.53 -17.77 -18.52
C ALA A 109 20.89 -16.42 -19.15
N GLY A 110 22.00 -16.41 -19.90
CA GLY A 110 22.40 -15.29 -20.75
C GLY A 110 21.36 -14.92 -21.81
N ALA A 111 20.79 -13.73 -21.63
CA ALA A 111 20.30 -12.76 -22.62
C ALA A 111 19.84 -13.28 -24.00
N ASP A 112 18.54 -13.44 -24.19
CA ASP A 112 17.84 -13.10 -25.44
C ASP A 112 16.33 -12.97 -25.21
N GLY A 113 15.77 -11.78 -25.43
CA GLY A 113 14.31 -11.61 -25.52
C GLY A 113 13.76 -10.32 -24.91
N ALA A 114 13.83 -9.23 -25.66
CA ALA A 114 13.04 -8.03 -25.41
C ALA A 114 11.54 -8.31 -25.58
N GLY A 115 10.74 -8.04 -24.55
CA GLY A 115 9.28 -8.15 -24.58
C GLY A 115 8.63 -7.21 -23.58
N ALA A 116 8.47 -5.95 -23.97
CA ALA A 116 7.78 -4.93 -23.18
C ALA A 116 6.28 -5.24 -23.10
N ALA A 117 5.77 -5.53 -21.89
CA ALA A 117 4.35 -5.52 -21.57
C ALA A 117 4.08 -4.48 -20.47
N GLY A 118 3.16 -3.56 -20.75
CA GLY A 118 2.95 -2.32 -20.00
C GLY A 118 2.50 -2.53 -18.56
N SER A 119 3.30 -2.03 -17.63
CA SER A 119 2.88 -1.76 -16.25
C SER A 119 2.16 -0.42 -16.20
N LYS A 120 0.93 -0.42 -15.68
CA LYS A 120 0.13 0.78 -15.46
C LYS A 120 0.83 1.65 -14.42
N ALA A 121 1.12 2.89 -14.81
CA ALA A 121 1.61 3.94 -13.94
C ALA A 121 0.66 4.18 -12.74
N GLY A 122 1.10 3.74 -11.57
CA GLY A 122 0.67 4.26 -10.26
C GLY A 122 1.67 5.32 -9.81
N ALA A 123 1.16 6.44 -9.31
CA ALA A 123 1.88 7.69 -9.13
C ALA A 123 3.10 7.64 -8.18
N ALA A 124 4.03 8.56 -8.45
CA ALA A 124 5.29 8.77 -7.76
C ALA A 124 5.14 8.98 -6.25
N GLY A 125 5.94 8.22 -5.51
CA GLY A 125 6.13 8.28 -4.07
C GLY A 125 6.98 7.07 -3.66
N SER A 126 8.21 6.97 -4.18
CA SER A 126 9.13 5.90 -3.79
C SER A 126 9.64 6.16 -2.36
N ALA A 127 8.83 5.78 -1.37
CA ALA A 127 9.31 5.49 -0.05
C ALA A 127 9.90 4.07 -0.11
N ASP A 128 11.18 3.97 0.21
CA ASP A 128 11.98 2.76 0.43
C ASP A 128 11.46 1.48 -0.25
N ALA A 129 12.02 1.13 -1.42
CA ALA A 129 11.84 -0.19 -2.01
C ALA A 129 12.66 -1.25 -1.22
N GLY A 130 12.50 -1.23 0.11
CA GLY A 130 12.88 -2.34 0.96
C GLY A 130 11.99 -3.52 0.59
N VAL A 131 12.60 -4.67 0.37
CA VAL A 131 11.86 -5.92 0.20
C VAL A 131 11.11 -6.17 1.50
N THR A 132 9.78 -6.09 1.49
CA THR A 132 8.96 -6.44 2.66
C THR A 132 9.01 -7.94 2.86
N VAL A 133 9.46 -8.35 4.05
CA VAL A 133 9.51 -9.76 4.44
C VAL A 133 8.44 -10.02 5.49
N TYR A 134 7.56 -10.96 5.18
CA TYR A 134 6.56 -11.48 6.10
C TYR A 134 7.09 -12.75 6.76
N ARG A 135 7.06 -12.81 8.08
CA ARG A 135 7.35 -14.01 8.86
C ARG A 135 6.04 -14.59 9.38
N VAL A 136 5.81 -15.86 9.08
CA VAL A 136 4.68 -16.64 9.57
C VAL A 136 5.21 -17.61 10.61
N GLU A 137 4.66 -17.55 11.81
CA GLU A 137 5.00 -18.45 12.91
C GLU A 137 3.73 -19.16 13.38
N ARG A 138 3.76 -20.50 13.42
CA ARG A 138 2.71 -21.33 13.99
C ARG A 138 3.24 -22.03 15.21
N THR A 139 2.57 -21.86 16.34
CA THR A 139 2.80 -22.65 17.56
C THR A 139 1.64 -23.61 17.78
N VAL A 140 1.94 -24.92 17.88
CA VAL A 140 0.92 -25.96 18.09
C VAL A 140 1.00 -26.51 19.51
N SER A 141 -0.15 -26.63 20.18
CA SER A 141 -0.33 -27.37 21.43
C SER A 141 -1.25 -28.56 21.25
N ASP A 142 -0.91 -29.68 21.89
CA ASP A 142 -1.68 -30.90 21.88
C ASP A 142 -2.38 -31.15 23.23
N HIS A 143 -3.63 -31.56 23.15
CA HIS A 143 -4.48 -31.87 24.29
C HIS A 143 -5.04 -33.29 24.11
N ALA A 144 -4.42 -34.26 24.79
CA ALA A 144 -4.90 -35.62 24.79
C ALA A 144 -6.27 -35.73 25.50
N GLU A 145 -7.26 -36.29 24.81
CA GLU A 145 -8.60 -36.55 25.31
C GLU A 145 -8.90 -38.06 25.32
N THR A 146 -10.04 -38.45 25.90
CA THR A 146 -10.40 -39.86 26.10
C THR A 146 -10.52 -40.68 24.81
N ALA A 147 -10.73 -40.05 23.65
CA ALA A 147 -10.97 -40.74 22.37
C ALA A 147 -10.18 -40.13 21.19
N GLY A 148 -9.15 -39.34 21.46
CA GLY A 148 -8.40 -38.60 20.44
C GLY A 148 -7.55 -37.48 21.02
N THR A 149 -6.95 -36.69 20.14
CA THR A 149 -6.14 -35.52 20.50
C THR A 149 -6.72 -34.28 19.84
N LEU A 150 -6.96 -33.23 20.64
CA LEU A 150 -7.26 -31.90 20.14
C LEU A 150 -5.94 -31.16 19.92
N TYR A 151 -5.68 -30.73 18.69
CA TYR A 151 -4.56 -29.87 18.36
C TYR A 151 -5.06 -28.43 18.24
N GLU A 152 -4.41 -27.50 18.91
CA GLU A 152 -4.65 -26.06 18.79
C GLU A 152 -3.40 -25.41 18.18
N ALA A 153 -3.60 -24.51 17.24
CA ALA A 153 -2.55 -23.79 16.54
C ALA A 153 -2.78 -22.29 16.71
N HIS A 154 -1.77 -21.59 17.19
CA HIS A 154 -1.71 -20.14 17.21
C HIS A 154 -0.78 -19.67 16.08
N ILE A 155 -1.33 -18.95 15.11
CA ILE A 155 -0.62 -18.51 13.90
C ILE A 155 -0.48 -16.99 13.95
N GLN A 156 0.76 -16.50 13.88
CA GLN A 156 1.08 -15.08 13.82
C GLN A 156 1.79 -14.76 12.51
N VAL A 157 1.43 -13.62 11.92
CA VAL A 157 2.14 -13.07 10.76
C VAL A 157 2.67 -11.70 11.14
N SER A 158 3.99 -11.55 11.03
CA SER A 158 4.70 -10.32 11.37
C SER A 158 5.52 -9.80 10.20
N SER A 159 5.73 -8.49 10.16
CA SER A 159 6.66 -7.81 9.25
C SER A 159 7.44 -6.79 10.05
N ASP A 160 8.75 -6.69 9.82
CA ASP A 160 9.65 -5.78 10.56
C ASP A 160 9.54 -5.86 12.10
N GLY A 161 9.15 -7.03 12.61
CA GLY A 161 8.97 -7.29 14.05
C GLY A 161 7.63 -6.80 14.62
N GLU A 162 6.75 -6.21 13.80
CA GLU A 162 5.37 -5.89 14.16
C GLU A 162 4.43 -7.02 13.73
N ILE A 163 3.54 -7.44 14.63
CA ILE A 163 2.51 -8.43 14.31
C ILE A 163 1.40 -7.74 13.53
N LEU A 164 1.21 -8.17 12.28
CA LEU A 164 0.19 -7.64 11.37
C LEU A 164 -1.15 -8.35 11.54
N TYR A 165 -1.12 -9.65 11.81
CA TYR A 165 -2.31 -10.47 11.94
C TYR A 165 -2.05 -11.72 12.77
N GLU A 166 -3.07 -12.15 13.52
CA GLU A 166 -3.05 -13.37 14.32
C GLU A 166 -4.34 -14.16 14.08
N LEU A 167 -4.23 -15.49 14.09
CA LEU A 167 -5.36 -16.41 13.92
C LEU A 167 -5.13 -17.68 14.74
N ASP A 168 -6.16 -18.09 15.47
CA ASP A 168 -6.20 -19.39 16.12
C ASP A 168 -6.98 -20.41 15.29
N ALA A 169 -6.46 -21.62 15.19
CA ALA A 169 -7.10 -22.77 14.56
C ALA A 169 -7.07 -23.97 15.49
N ALA A 170 -8.06 -24.86 15.38
CA ALA A 170 -8.09 -26.09 16.17
C ALA A 170 -8.61 -27.27 15.33
N ARG A 171 -8.03 -28.45 15.54
CA ARG A 171 -8.44 -29.68 14.86
C ARG A 171 -8.40 -30.86 15.82
N TYR A 172 -9.53 -31.54 15.94
CA TYR A 172 -9.63 -32.79 16.68
C TYR A 172 -9.31 -33.98 15.79
N VAL A 173 -8.43 -34.86 16.26
CA VAL A 173 -8.09 -36.13 15.61
C VAL A 173 -8.51 -37.27 16.54
N SER A 174 -9.56 -38.00 16.16
CA SER A 174 -9.98 -39.19 16.90
C SER A 174 -8.93 -40.30 16.74
N GLU A 175 -8.60 -41.01 17.82
CA GLU A 175 -7.92 -42.30 17.71
C GLU A 175 -8.91 -43.26 17.03
N GLY A 176 -8.67 -43.57 15.76
CA GLY A 176 -9.56 -44.41 14.99
C GLY A 176 -9.79 -45.74 15.72
N VAL A 177 -11.05 -46.03 16.07
CA VAL A 177 -11.43 -47.40 16.44
C VAL A 177 -11.12 -48.26 15.22
N ALA A 178 -10.07 -49.08 15.33
CA ALA A 178 -9.77 -50.10 14.34
C ALA A 178 -11.06 -50.91 14.08
N ARG A 179 -11.60 -50.81 12.87
CA ARG A 179 -12.70 -51.67 12.41
C ARG A 179 -12.16 -52.99 11.90
#